data_AF-A0A7C5VTF3-F1
#
_entry.id   AF-A0A7C5VTF3-F1
#
_cell.length_a   1.000
_cell.length_b   1.000
_cell.length_c   1.000
_cell.angle_alpha   90.00
_cell.angle_beta   90.00
_cell.angle_gamma   90.00
#
_symmetry.space_group_name_H-M   'P 1'
#
loop_
_entity.id
_entity.type
_entity.pdbx_description
1 polymer ?
#
loop_
_entity_poly.entity_id
_entity_poly.type
_entity_poly.pdbx_seq_one_letter_code
_entity_poly.pdbx_strand_id
1 'polypeptide(L)'
;MRSCEAWLIIVVLSLLVVVPAFGFRYTAVIDYPPLEYQPSGMVVDDSGHIWFAMPQGRAVALYVPGVGVNLIDVEARVSDLAYGHGVVVAYEAGSSDVVFIDAASGRVLSKSVESGYVDAIVPVDGGFVLVKNFPTMTMLVHVSPGGEILWESKISDKQLERYRPAAGSGKYVWLRTVEGNLLLIELGREGYKEYRLEKKPIVLASRDGKVWAVDSEGGVTRLSIRGVEARLNTGSKVMLGDPCFALPGDRLVILSRIDGVVTEISDGQASREALQNSFTLAALKGVAEVYMADASEKSILVASFSRQPTIYDASATPVGDGGVIRVTARVSDPDGDLAEGYPRVVGVLGTDTSIQQMSLVGDVYSADLAVPKSEGVLKVYVQAMDAGGNEARLEVASYQVSGGRVTGVGPATATPPPSQGTSNLSSLFPFAVEMTFFIILVTVLVVVWLGRSRRGRRRRR
;
A
#
# COMPACT_ATOMS: atom_id res chain seq x y z
N MET A 1 24.70 36.35 -22.98
CA MET A 1 23.74 35.37 -23.54
C MET A 1 24.04 33.93 -23.16
N ARG A 2 25.31 33.50 -22.96
CA ARG A 2 25.65 32.11 -22.58
C ARG A 2 25.23 31.64 -21.17
N SER A 3 24.86 32.55 -20.26
CA SER A 3 24.42 32.19 -18.90
C SER A 3 22.93 31.84 -18.80
N CYS A 4 22.07 32.35 -19.69
CA CYS A 4 20.64 32.04 -19.67
C CYS A 4 20.32 30.61 -20.13
N GLU A 5 21.10 30.06 -21.06
CA GLU A 5 20.88 28.71 -21.61
C GLU A 5 21.23 27.61 -20.58
N ALA A 6 22.26 27.82 -19.75
CA ALA A 6 22.63 26.87 -18.69
C ALA A 6 21.56 26.77 -17.59
N TRP A 7 20.93 27.89 -17.21
CA TRP A 7 19.83 27.88 -16.24
C TRP A 7 18.57 27.23 -16.79
N LEU A 8 18.27 27.40 -18.09
CA LEU A 8 17.12 26.76 -18.73
C LEU A 8 17.30 25.22 -18.77
N ILE A 9 18.51 24.75 -19.08
CA ILE A 9 18.82 23.30 -19.11
C ILE A 9 18.74 22.68 -17.71
N ILE A 10 19.23 23.36 -16.66
CA ILE A 10 19.11 22.88 -15.28
C ILE A 10 17.65 22.85 -14.82
N VAL A 11 16.83 23.84 -15.19
CA VAL A 11 15.38 23.85 -14.88
C VAL A 11 14.63 22.76 -15.64
N VAL A 12 14.96 22.50 -16.90
CA VAL A 12 14.36 21.41 -17.70
C VAL A 12 14.81 20.03 -17.21
N LEU A 13 16.08 19.85 -16.80
CA LEU A 13 16.57 18.60 -16.20
C LEU A 13 16.03 18.34 -14.80
N SER A 14 15.75 19.38 -14.01
CA SER A 14 15.07 19.24 -12.71
C SER A 14 13.56 19.04 -12.84
N LEU A 15 12.94 19.49 -13.94
CA LEU A 15 11.57 19.11 -14.32
C LEU A 15 11.47 17.67 -14.86
N LEU A 16 12.59 17.05 -15.22
CA LEU A 16 12.70 15.62 -15.58
C LEU A 16 13.01 14.73 -14.37
N VAL A 17 12.91 15.24 -13.14
CA VAL A 17 12.72 14.36 -11.98
C VAL A 17 11.38 13.68 -12.20
N VAL A 18 11.44 12.43 -12.66
CA VAL A 18 10.30 11.53 -12.74
C VAL A 18 9.72 11.50 -11.34
N VAL A 19 8.66 12.28 -11.11
CA VAL A 19 7.84 12.12 -9.91
C VAL A 19 7.36 10.67 -10.00
N PRO A 20 7.68 9.80 -9.03
CA PRO A 20 7.18 8.45 -9.07
C PRO A 20 5.66 8.54 -9.21
N ALA A 21 5.14 7.96 -10.29
CA ALA A 21 3.72 8.00 -10.57
C ALA A 21 2.99 7.48 -9.33
N PHE A 22 2.10 8.29 -8.81
CA PHE A 22 1.21 7.92 -7.71
C PHE A 22 0.53 6.60 -8.08
N GLY A 23 0.80 5.54 -7.31
CA GLY A 23 0.50 4.16 -7.69
C GLY A 23 -0.96 3.75 -7.50
N PHE A 24 -1.85 4.69 -7.17
CA PHE A 24 -3.24 4.36 -6.87
C PHE A 24 -4.01 3.99 -8.13
N ARG A 25 -4.56 2.77 -8.14
CA ARG A 25 -5.33 2.28 -9.29
C ARG A 25 -6.45 1.36 -8.84
N TYR A 26 -7.65 1.59 -9.36
CA TYR A 26 -8.74 0.62 -9.24
C TYR A 26 -8.45 -0.61 -10.10
N THR A 27 -8.40 -1.78 -9.46
CA THR A 27 -8.05 -3.06 -10.09
C THR A 27 -9.27 -3.93 -10.33
N ALA A 28 -10.30 -3.83 -9.47
CA ALA A 28 -11.53 -4.60 -9.61
C ALA A 28 -12.74 -3.90 -8.95
N VAL A 29 -13.93 -4.36 -9.34
CA VAL A 29 -15.21 -4.06 -8.68
C VAL A 29 -15.86 -5.39 -8.37
N ILE A 30 -16.21 -5.61 -7.10
CA ILE A 30 -16.84 -6.83 -6.60
C ILE A 30 -18.25 -6.46 -6.14
N ASP A 31 -19.20 -7.39 -6.29
CA ASP A 31 -20.55 -7.21 -5.76
C ASP A 31 -20.53 -7.07 -4.23
N TYR A 32 -21.33 -6.16 -3.70
CA TYR A 32 -21.50 -6.09 -2.25
C TYR A 32 -22.37 -7.25 -1.76
N PRO A 33 -21.98 -7.94 -0.68
CA PRO A 33 -22.76 -9.06 -0.15
C PRO A 33 -24.15 -8.61 0.33
N PRO A 34 -25.20 -9.45 0.19
CA PRO A 34 -26.54 -9.12 0.68
C PRO A 34 -26.60 -9.26 2.21
N LEU A 35 -26.07 -8.27 2.93
CA LEU A 35 -26.05 -8.23 4.39
C LEU A 35 -27.40 -7.71 4.93
N GLU A 36 -27.92 -8.37 5.97
CA GLU A 36 -29.17 -7.95 6.62
C GLU A 36 -29.04 -6.64 7.42
N TYR A 37 -27.84 -6.42 7.98
CA TYR A 37 -27.53 -5.28 8.83
C TYR A 37 -26.33 -4.53 8.31
N GLN A 38 -26.22 -3.24 8.66
CA GLN A 38 -25.07 -2.44 8.28
C GLN A 38 -23.81 -2.87 9.07
N PRO A 39 -22.70 -3.19 8.39
CA PRO A 39 -21.46 -3.52 9.07
C PRO A 39 -20.82 -2.27 9.70
N SER A 40 -20.05 -2.49 10.76
CA SER A 40 -19.38 -1.41 11.52
C SER A 40 -17.85 -1.42 11.39
N GLY A 41 -17.29 -2.57 11.01
CA GLY A 41 -15.86 -2.79 10.81
C GLY A 41 -15.63 -3.78 9.68
N MET A 42 -14.46 -3.68 9.06
CA MET A 42 -14.06 -4.52 7.93
C MET A 42 -12.57 -4.86 8.03
N VAL A 43 -12.21 -6.11 7.75
CA VAL A 43 -10.83 -6.54 7.50
C VAL A 43 -10.81 -7.48 6.28
N VAL A 44 -9.66 -7.60 5.62
CA VAL A 44 -9.46 -8.55 4.52
C VAL A 44 -8.32 -9.48 4.89
N ASP A 45 -8.54 -10.78 4.73
CA ASP A 45 -7.49 -11.78 4.99
C ASP A 45 -6.55 -11.95 3.78
N ASP A 46 -5.47 -12.72 3.96
CA ASP A 46 -4.46 -12.92 2.90
C ASP A 46 -5.02 -13.65 1.67
N SER A 47 -6.12 -14.41 1.83
CA SER A 47 -6.82 -15.07 0.72
C SER A 47 -7.74 -14.13 -0.05
N GLY A 48 -7.96 -12.91 0.46
CA GLY A 48 -8.89 -11.95 -0.12
C GLY A 48 -10.34 -12.15 0.32
N HIS A 49 -10.59 -12.94 1.37
CA HIS A 49 -11.92 -12.96 1.97
C HIS A 49 -12.13 -11.70 2.81
N ILE A 50 -13.36 -11.21 2.78
CA ILE A 50 -13.74 -9.94 3.39
C ILE A 50 -14.58 -10.25 4.62
N TRP A 51 -14.15 -9.73 5.76
CA TRP A 51 -14.77 -9.98 7.04
C TRP A 51 -15.44 -8.71 7.54
N PHE A 52 -16.70 -8.81 7.95
CA PHE A 52 -17.48 -7.69 8.46
C PHE A 52 -17.94 -7.91 9.90
N ALA A 53 -17.78 -6.88 10.74
CA ALA A 53 -18.36 -6.84 12.07
C ALA A 53 -19.85 -6.50 11.98
N MET A 54 -20.71 -7.37 12.51
CA MET A 54 -22.18 -7.24 12.46
C MET A 54 -22.77 -7.05 13.87
N PRO A 55 -22.75 -5.82 14.44
CA PRO A 55 -23.15 -5.59 15.82
C PRO A 55 -24.58 -6.03 16.12
N GLN A 56 -25.51 -5.73 15.21
CA GLN A 56 -26.94 -6.01 15.36
C GLN A 56 -27.23 -7.52 15.26
N GLY A 57 -26.52 -8.23 14.39
CA GLY A 57 -26.64 -9.68 14.24
C GLY A 57 -25.86 -10.49 15.28
N ARG A 58 -25.05 -9.85 16.14
CA ARG A 58 -24.13 -10.51 17.09
C ARG A 58 -23.22 -11.53 16.41
N ALA A 59 -22.79 -11.20 15.20
CA ALA A 59 -22.14 -12.12 14.28
C ALA A 59 -20.95 -11.44 13.58
N VAL A 60 -20.17 -12.25 12.88
CA VAL A 60 -19.19 -11.82 11.90
C VAL A 60 -19.60 -12.41 10.55
N ALA A 61 -19.63 -11.58 9.50
CA ALA A 61 -19.89 -12.06 8.15
C ALA A 61 -18.57 -12.32 7.43
N LEU A 62 -18.34 -13.56 7.01
CA LEU A 62 -17.27 -13.97 6.11
C LEU A 62 -17.80 -13.94 4.68
N TYR A 63 -17.36 -12.99 3.88
CA TYR A 63 -17.68 -12.89 2.47
C TYR A 63 -16.52 -13.39 1.60
N VAL A 64 -16.81 -14.39 0.78
CA VAL A 64 -15.89 -14.93 -0.22
C VAL A 64 -16.38 -14.48 -1.60
N PRO A 65 -15.67 -13.57 -2.28
CA PRO A 65 -16.06 -13.08 -3.60
C PRO A 65 -16.33 -14.21 -4.59
N GLY A 66 -17.48 -14.14 -5.27
CA GLY A 66 -17.92 -15.16 -6.23
C GLY A 66 -18.47 -16.46 -5.63
N VAL A 67 -18.34 -16.67 -4.32
CA VAL A 67 -18.87 -17.87 -3.62
C VAL A 67 -20.10 -17.51 -2.78
N GLY A 68 -20.00 -16.50 -1.93
CA GLY A 68 -21.11 -16.05 -1.08
C GLY A 68 -20.69 -15.62 0.32
N VAL A 69 -21.69 -15.46 1.19
CA VAL A 69 -21.51 -15.01 2.58
C VAL A 69 -21.80 -16.15 3.53
N ASN A 70 -20.95 -16.32 4.53
CA ASN A 70 -21.19 -17.15 5.69
C ASN A 70 -21.29 -16.29 6.95
N LEU A 71 -22.35 -16.47 7.74
CA LEU A 71 -22.53 -15.76 9.01
C LEU A 71 -22.04 -16.65 10.15
N ILE A 72 -21.08 -16.14 10.91
CA ILE A 72 -20.50 -16.81 12.07
C ILE A 72 -21.10 -16.16 13.31
N ASP A 73 -21.98 -16.90 14.00
CA ASP A 73 -22.51 -16.46 15.28
C ASP A 73 -21.40 -16.48 16.33
N VAL A 74 -21.13 -15.31 16.90
CA VAL A 74 -20.12 -15.16 17.95
C VAL A 74 -20.75 -14.93 19.32
N GLU A 75 -22.08 -14.89 19.40
CA GLU A 75 -22.91 -14.70 20.60
C GLU A 75 -22.59 -13.40 21.37
N ALA A 76 -21.93 -12.45 20.72
CA ALA A 76 -21.52 -11.17 21.30
C ALA A 76 -21.74 -10.05 20.29
N ARG A 77 -21.98 -8.83 20.78
CA ARG A 77 -21.95 -7.66 19.91
C ARG A 77 -20.52 -7.48 19.43
N VAL A 78 -20.34 -7.16 18.15
CA VAL A 78 -19.03 -6.91 17.53
C VAL A 78 -19.12 -5.60 16.77
N SER A 79 -18.28 -4.63 17.12
CA SER A 79 -18.17 -3.34 16.41
C SER A 79 -16.88 -3.18 15.62
N ASP A 80 -15.88 -4.02 15.89
CA ASP A 80 -14.58 -3.88 15.25
C ASP A 80 -13.89 -5.24 15.08
N LEU A 81 -12.95 -5.27 14.14
CA LEU A 81 -12.18 -6.46 13.77
C LEU A 81 -10.69 -6.11 13.72
N ALA A 82 -9.83 -7.06 14.08
CA ALA A 82 -8.41 -7.04 13.79
C ALA A 82 -8.04 -8.31 13.03
N TYR A 83 -7.15 -8.21 12.05
CA TYR A 83 -6.61 -9.35 11.31
C TYR A 83 -5.09 -9.43 11.47
N GLY A 84 -4.58 -10.64 11.67
CA GLY A 84 -3.17 -10.95 11.71
C GLY A 84 -2.94 -12.43 12.02
N HIS A 85 -1.81 -12.99 11.59
CA HIS A 85 -1.43 -14.39 11.88
C HIS A 85 -2.49 -15.43 11.47
N GLY A 86 -3.23 -15.17 10.39
CA GLY A 86 -4.31 -16.06 9.93
C GLY A 86 -5.53 -16.10 10.85
N VAL A 87 -5.67 -15.13 11.75
CA VAL A 87 -6.77 -15.04 12.72
C VAL A 87 -7.48 -13.70 12.59
N VAL A 88 -8.81 -13.75 12.60
CA VAL A 88 -9.67 -12.58 12.77
C VAL A 88 -10.10 -12.51 14.22
N VAL A 89 -9.82 -11.39 14.86
CA VAL A 89 -10.25 -11.10 16.23
C VAL A 89 -11.41 -10.13 16.18
N ALA A 90 -12.56 -10.59 16.67
CA ALA A 90 -13.80 -9.83 16.73
C ALA A 90 -14.07 -9.34 18.16
N TYR A 91 -14.39 -8.06 18.30
CA TYR A 91 -14.63 -7.45 19.62
C TYR A 91 -15.61 -6.27 19.55
N GLU A 92 -16.17 -5.91 20.71
CA GLU A 92 -16.89 -4.65 20.90
C GLU A 92 -16.01 -3.71 21.71
N ALA A 93 -15.69 -2.54 21.15
CA ALA A 93 -14.93 -1.54 21.88
C ALA A 93 -15.71 -1.08 23.13
N GLY A 94 -15.07 -1.14 24.30
CA GLY A 94 -15.72 -0.89 25.58
C GLY A 94 -16.46 -2.10 26.17
N SER A 95 -16.27 -3.31 25.63
CA SER A 95 -16.78 -4.59 26.19
C SER A 95 -15.64 -5.51 26.65
N SER A 96 -15.97 -6.54 27.42
CA SER A 96 -15.05 -7.63 27.78
C SER A 96 -14.96 -8.73 26.72
N ASP A 97 -15.90 -8.75 25.76
CA ASP A 97 -16.02 -9.86 24.81
C ASP A 97 -15.00 -9.75 23.69
N VAL A 98 -14.18 -10.79 23.55
CA VAL A 98 -13.23 -10.97 22.45
C VAL A 98 -13.33 -12.39 21.91
N VAL A 99 -13.44 -12.52 20.59
CA VAL A 99 -13.60 -13.79 19.90
C VAL A 99 -12.50 -13.95 18.85
N PHE A 100 -11.77 -15.06 18.93
CA PHE A 100 -10.70 -15.42 17.99
C PHE A 100 -11.27 -16.40 16.98
N ILE A 101 -11.12 -16.10 15.69
CA ILE A 101 -11.68 -16.88 14.58
C ILE A 101 -10.55 -17.23 13.63
N ASP A 102 -10.43 -18.52 13.30
CA ASP A 102 -9.51 -18.99 12.27
C ASP A 102 -9.96 -18.47 10.90
N ALA A 103 -9.12 -17.67 10.23
CA ALA A 103 -9.51 -17.03 8.98
C ALA A 103 -9.66 -18.04 7.82
N ALA A 104 -8.95 -19.16 7.86
CA ALA A 104 -9.03 -20.16 6.80
C ALA A 104 -10.35 -20.95 6.85
N SER A 105 -10.85 -21.26 8.05
CA SER A 105 -12.02 -22.13 8.24
C SER A 105 -13.29 -21.41 8.72
N GLY A 106 -13.18 -20.19 9.23
CA GLY A 106 -14.28 -19.50 9.92
C GLY A 106 -14.65 -20.10 11.27
N ARG A 107 -13.83 -21.02 11.80
CA ARG A 107 -14.09 -21.66 13.09
C ARG A 107 -13.66 -20.76 14.23
N VAL A 108 -14.53 -20.57 15.22
CA VAL A 108 -14.18 -19.93 16.50
C VAL A 108 -13.14 -20.79 17.22
N LEU A 109 -11.98 -20.21 17.50
CA LEU A 109 -10.86 -20.83 18.19
C LEU A 109 -11.03 -20.71 19.72
N SER A 110 -11.34 -19.50 20.18
CA SER A 110 -11.53 -19.20 21.60
C SER A 110 -12.44 -17.98 21.78
N LYS A 111 -13.06 -17.88 22.95
CA LYS A 111 -13.76 -16.70 23.43
C LYS A 111 -13.14 -16.31 24.76
N SER A 112 -12.58 -15.11 24.84
CA SER A 112 -12.04 -14.59 26.09
C SER A 112 -13.12 -13.74 26.77
N VAL A 113 -13.49 -14.14 27.98
CA VAL A 113 -14.33 -13.35 28.89
C VAL A 113 -13.48 -13.05 30.12
N GLU A 114 -12.66 -12.01 30.03
CA GLU A 114 -11.87 -11.55 31.18
C GLU A 114 -12.38 -10.19 31.68
N SER A 115 -12.05 -9.86 32.93
CA SER A 115 -12.35 -8.55 33.50
C SER A 115 -11.63 -7.43 32.74
N GLY A 116 -12.35 -6.35 32.44
CA GLY A 116 -11.82 -5.15 31.80
C GLY A 116 -12.46 -4.89 30.43
N TYR A 117 -12.55 -3.62 30.05
CA TYR A 117 -13.13 -3.21 28.77
C TYR A 117 -12.01 -3.08 27.73
N VAL A 118 -12.13 -3.77 26.61
CA VAL A 118 -11.19 -3.72 25.49
C VAL A 118 -11.52 -2.51 24.63
N ASP A 119 -10.60 -1.56 24.50
CA ASP A 119 -10.79 -0.35 23.68
C ASP A 119 -10.13 -0.44 22.29
N ALA A 120 -9.14 -1.33 22.16
CA ALA A 120 -8.50 -1.66 20.89
C ALA A 120 -7.79 -3.00 20.95
N ILE A 121 -7.69 -3.65 19.79
CA ILE A 121 -6.84 -4.81 19.57
C ILE A 121 -5.91 -4.48 18.40
N VAL A 122 -4.61 -4.65 18.59
CA VAL A 122 -3.61 -4.39 17.55
C VAL A 122 -2.76 -5.63 17.26
N PRO A 123 -2.53 -5.97 15.99
CA PRO A 123 -1.62 -7.06 15.64
C PRO A 123 -0.16 -6.66 15.96
N VAL A 124 0.61 -7.63 16.45
CA VAL A 124 2.04 -7.52 16.81
C VAL A 124 2.76 -8.84 16.50
N ASP A 125 4.08 -8.91 16.64
CA ASP A 125 4.81 -10.17 16.48
C ASP A 125 4.33 -11.21 17.50
N GLY A 126 3.94 -12.39 17.00
CA GLY A 126 3.51 -13.50 17.85
C GLY A 126 2.07 -13.44 18.34
N GLY A 127 1.25 -12.47 17.90
CA GLY A 127 -0.19 -12.44 18.17
C GLY A 127 -0.78 -11.02 18.20
N PHE A 128 -1.48 -10.70 19.27
CA PHE A 128 -2.25 -9.45 19.40
C PHE A 128 -2.04 -8.82 20.77
N VAL A 129 -2.06 -7.49 20.84
CA VAL A 129 -2.18 -6.77 22.11
C VAL A 129 -3.58 -6.23 22.29
N LEU A 130 -4.22 -6.64 23.39
CA LEU A 130 -5.48 -6.10 23.87
C LEU A 130 -5.18 -4.91 24.76
N VAL A 131 -5.72 -3.75 24.40
CA VAL A 131 -5.66 -2.53 25.22
C VAL A 131 -6.91 -2.50 26.09
N LYS A 132 -6.77 -2.94 27.34
CA LYS A 132 -7.85 -3.00 28.33
C LYS A 132 -7.82 -1.75 29.20
N ASN A 133 -8.90 -0.98 29.19
CA ASN A 133 -9.04 0.21 30.02
C ASN A 133 -9.89 -0.09 31.27
N PHE A 134 -9.34 0.27 32.42
CA PHE A 134 -9.99 0.26 33.72
C PHE A 134 -10.13 1.69 34.24
N PRO A 135 -11.00 1.96 35.24
CA PRO A 135 -11.19 3.30 35.76
C PRO A 135 -9.91 4.02 36.23
N THR A 136 -8.90 3.26 36.67
CA THR A 136 -7.68 3.81 37.27
C THR A 136 -6.39 3.36 36.59
N MET A 137 -6.47 2.54 35.54
CA MET A 137 -5.29 2.02 34.85
C MET A 137 -5.64 1.52 33.45
N THR A 138 -4.64 1.46 32.58
CA THR A 138 -4.67 0.63 31.37
C THR A 138 -3.86 -0.64 31.62
N MET A 139 -4.36 -1.77 31.14
CA MET A 139 -3.62 -3.02 31.05
C MET A 139 -3.42 -3.38 29.58
N LEU A 140 -2.19 -3.71 29.23
CA LEU A 140 -1.84 -4.28 27.93
C LEU A 140 -1.70 -5.79 28.14
N VAL A 141 -2.43 -6.56 27.37
CA VAL A 141 -2.36 -8.02 27.41
C VAL A 141 -1.93 -8.51 26.02
N HIS A 142 -0.72 -9.03 25.92
CA HIS A 142 -0.24 -9.69 24.72
C HIS A 142 -0.73 -11.13 24.73
N VAL A 143 -1.46 -11.52 23.70
CA VAL A 143 -2.01 -12.86 23.53
C VAL A 143 -1.52 -13.51 22.25
N SER A 144 -1.42 -14.84 22.26
CA SER A 144 -1.14 -15.64 21.07
C SER A 144 -2.32 -15.58 20.09
N PRO A 145 -2.16 -16.04 18.83
CA PRO A 145 -3.29 -16.13 17.89
C PRO A 145 -4.44 -17.03 18.39
N GLY A 146 -4.15 -17.98 19.30
CA GLY A 146 -5.17 -18.80 19.95
C GLY A 146 -5.87 -18.13 21.15
N GLY A 147 -5.41 -16.95 21.57
CA GLY A 147 -5.94 -16.21 22.72
C GLY A 147 -5.27 -16.53 24.06
N GLU A 148 -4.15 -17.25 24.07
CA GLU A 148 -3.40 -17.52 25.30
C GLU A 148 -2.59 -16.29 25.73
N ILE A 149 -2.58 -15.95 27.01
CA ILE A 149 -1.80 -14.81 27.53
C ILE A 149 -0.31 -15.14 27.48
N LEU A 150 0.45 -14.28 26.80
CA LEU A 150 1.91 -14.36 26.68
C LEU A 150 2.62 -13.37 27.61
N TRP A 151 2.02 -12.19 27.82
CA TRP A 151 2.61 -11.11 28.62
C TRP A 151 1.57 -10.07 29.01
N GLU A 152 1.77 -9.44 30.17
CA GLU A 152 0.93 -8.35 30.65
C GLU A 152 1.76 -7.17 31.13
N SER A 153 1.22 -5.96 30.98
CA SER A 153 1.82 -4.74 31.54
C SER A 153 0.76 -3.71 31.91
N LYS A 154 1.06 -2.94 32.95
CA LYS A 154 0.15 -1.96 33.53
C LYS A 154 0.69 -0.55 33.34
N ILE A 155 -0.20 0.36 32.92
CA ILE A 155 0.04 1.79 32.82
C ILE A 155 -0.94 2.47 33.78
N SER A 156 -0.44 3.08 34.86
CA SER A 156 -1.29 3.57 35.97
C SER A 156 -1.37 5.09 36.05
N ASP A 157 -0.42 5.77 35.44
CA ASP A 157 -0.18 7.21 35.56
C ASP A 157 -0.58 7.99 34.30
N LYS A 158 -1.16 7.30 33.31
CA LYS A 158 -1.62 7.87 32.05
C LYS A 158 -3.04 7.46 31.76
N GLN A 159 -3.83 8.41 31.28
CA GLN A 159 -5.14 8.14 30.71
C GLN A 159 -5.02 8.01 29.20
N LEU A 160 -5.50 6.91 28.66
CA LEU A 160 -5.57 6.69 27.22
C LEU A 160 -6.87 7.21 26.64
N GLU A 161 -6.83 7.66 25.39
CA GLU A 161 -8.06 7.94 24.65
C GLU A 161 -8.87 6.64 24.51
N ARG A 162 -10.20 6.73 24.57
CA ARG A 162 -11.06 5.60 24.24
C ARG A 162 -11.19 5.47 22.73
N TYR A 163 -11.46 4.24 22.26
CA TYR A 163 -11.71 3.89 20.86
C TYR A 163 -10.51 4.10 19.93
N ARG A 164 -9.87 3.00 19.53
CA ARG A 164 -8.70 2.96 18.63
C ARG A 164 -7.54 3.89 19.06
N PRO A 165 -7.09 3.88 20.33
CA PRO A 165 -5.92 4.66 20.76
C PRO A 165 -4.59 4.08 20.28
N ALA A 166 -4.57 2.98 19.53
CA ALA A 166 -3.39 2.13 19.40
C ALA A 166 -3.04 1.78 17.95
N ALA A 167 -1.75 1.60 17.70
CA ALA A 167 -1.22 0.94 16.52
C ALA A 167 -0.05 0.03 16.92
N GLY A 168 0.03 -1.16 16.33
CA GLY A 168 1.06 -2.16 16.62
C GLY A 168 1.85 -2.54 15.39
N SER A 169 3.14 -2.79 15.54
CA SER A 169 3.96 -3.47 14.52
C SER A 169 5.23 -4.05 15.13
N GLY A 170 5.62 -5.23 14.67
CA GLY A 170 6.73 -5.95 15.28
C GLY A 170 6.46 -6.21 16.77
N LYS A 171 7.51 -6.06 17.58
CA LYS A 171 7.43 -6.08 19.06
C LYS A 171 7.01 -4.76 19.71
N TYR A 172 6.42 -3.81 18.98
CA TYR A 172 6.12 -2.48 19.50
C TYR A 172 4.63 -2.14 19.42
N VAL A 173 4.15 -1.47 20.46
CA VAL A 173 2.81 -0.88 20.52
C VAL A 173 2.94 0.61 20.78
N TRP A 174 2.21 1.37 19.99
CA TRP A 174 2.07 2.81 20.13
C TRP A 174 0.68 3.13 20.65
N LEU A 175 0.59 3.91 21.72
CA LEU A 175 -0.67 4.31 22.35
C LEU A 175 -0.79 5.83 22.39
N ARG A 176 -1.99 6.34 22.18
CA ARG A 176 -2.33 7.76 22.33
C ARG A 176 -2.95 8.03 23.70
N THR A 177 -2.41 9.01 24.40
CA THR A 177 -3.00 9.54 25.65
C THR A 177 -4.12 10.54 25.35
N VAL A 178 -4.98 10.81 26.34
CA VAL A 178 -6.04 11.85 26.23
C VAL A 178 -5.44 13.23 25.91
N GLU A 179 -4.25 13.51 26.44
CA GLU A 179 -3.49 14.75 26.19
C GLU A 179 -2.91 14.84 24.77
N GLY A 180 -2.92 13.74 24.00
CA GLY A 180 -2.37 13.69 22.66
C GLY A 180 -0.88 13.34 22.58
N ASN A 181 -0.28 12.88 23.67
CA ASN A 181 1.06 12.31 23.65
C ASN A 181 1.02 10.88 23.12
N LEU A 182 2.17 10.38 22.66
CA LEU A 182 2.35 8.99 22.29
C LEU A 182 3.19 8.24 23.31
N LEU A 183 2.74 7.05 23.69
CA LEU A 183 3.51 6.10 24.45
C LEU A 183 4.00 5.00 23.52
N LEU A 184 5.29 4.69 23.59
CA LEU A 184 5.90 3.53 22.95
C LEU A 184 6.16 2.45 24.00
N ILE A 185 5.61 1.27 23.76
CA ILE A 185 5.78 0.09 24.59
C ILE A 185 6.49 -0.99 23.75
N GLU A 186 7.49 -1.63 24.36
CA GLU A 186 8.18 -2.78 23.79
C GLU A 186 7.67 -4.04 24.50
N LEU A 187 7.20 -5.04 23.74
CA LEU A 187 6.65 -6.27 24.32
C LEU A 187 7.72 -7.00 25.14
N GLY A 188 7.31 -7.52 26.31
CA GLY A 188 8.21 -8.21 27.23
C GLY A 188 9.07 -7.27 28.09
N ARG A 189 8.95 -5.95 27.92
CA ARG A 189 9.70 -4.96 28.69
C ARG A 189 8.78 -4.11 29.56
N GLU A 190 9.17 -3.88 30.80
CA GLU A 190 8.44 -2.98 31.69
C GLU A 190 8.65 -1.51 31.31
N GLY A 191 7.59 -0.72 31.48
CA GLY A 191 7.59 0.72 31.24
C GLY A 191 7.27 1.12 29.80
N TYR A 192 7.36 2.42 29.55
CA TYR A 192 7.06 3.02 28.25
C TYR A 192 7.95 4.24 28.02
N LYS A 193 8.11 4.63 26.76
CA LYS A 193 8.72 5.91 26.37
C LYS A 193 7.65 6.87 25.89
N GLU A 194 7.62 8.07 26.45
CA GLU A 194 6.63 9.10 26.08
C GLU A 194 7.22 10.08 25.06
N TYR A 195 6.41 10.43 24.06
CA TYR A 195 6.69 11.45 23.06
C TYR A 195 5.59 12.51 23.09
N ARG A 196 5.99 13.75 23.33
CA ARG A 196 5.08 14.90 23.26
C ARG A 196 5.02 15.39 21.83
N LEU A 197 3.80 15.52 21.31
CA LEU A 197 3.54 16.02 19.96
C LEU A 197 3.04 17.47 20.04
N GLU A 198 3.29 18.22 18.97
CA GLU A 198 2.81 19.60 18.86
C GLU A 198 1.30 19.67 18.68
N LYS A 199 0.73 18.66 18.00
CA LYS A 199 -0.69 18.52 17.73
C LYS A 199 -1.16 17.14 18.15
N LYS A 200 -2.40 17.05 18.66
CA LYS A 200 -3.02 15.80 19.08
C LYS A 200 -3.32 14.94 17.84
N PRO A 201 -2.71 13.76 17.69
CA PRO A 201 -3.03 12.87 16.58
C PRO A 201 -4.41 12.26 16.78
N ILE A 202 -5.17 12.13 15.71
CA ILE A 202 -6.49 11.49 15.68
C ILE A 202 -6.43 10.06 15.12
N VAL A 203 -5.43 9.73 14.31
CA VAL A 203 -5.22 8.42 13.70
C VAL A 203 -3.77 8.00 13.84
N LEU A 204 -3.54 6.70 14.09
CA LEU A 204 -2.23 6.07 14.15
C LEU A 204 -2.15 4.93 13.13
N ALA A 205 -1.01 4.78 12.47
CA ALA A 205 -0.68 3.61 11.67
C ALA A 205 0.77 3.20 11.96
N SER A 206 1.04 1.90 12.12
CA SER A 206 2.36 1.42 12.51
C SER A 206 2.85 0.32 11.58
N ARG A 207 4.14 0.37 11.24
CA ARG A 207 4.87 -0.68 10.51
C ARG A 207 6.34 -0.62 10.89
N ASP A 208 7.02 -1.76 10.90
CA ASP A 208 8.46 -1.88 11.14
C ASP A 208 8.95 -1.19 12.44
N GLY A 209 8.11 -1.19 13.48
CA GLY A 209 8.40 -0.55 14.77
C GLY A 209 8.35 0.98 14.75
N LYS A 210 7.89 1.58 13.65
CA LYS A 210 7.63 3.01 13.51
C LYS A 210 6.13 3.29 13.59
N VAL A 211 5.78 4.54 13.89
CA VAL A 211 4.39 5.00 13.85
C VAL A 211 4.27 6.28 13.04
N TRP A 212 3.19 6.36 12.29
CA TRP A 212 2.66 7.56 11.68
C TRP A 212 1.52 8.08 12.52
N ALA A 213 1.67 9.29 13.03
CA ALA A 213 0.70 9.97 13.86
C ALA A 213 0.11 11.13 13.07
N VAL A 214 -1.19 11.07 12.79
CA VAL A 214 -1.89 12.00 11.90
C VAL A 214 -2.88 12.83 12.71
N ASP A 215 -2.77 14.15 12.65
CA ASP A 215 -3.73 15.08 13.26
C ASP A 215 -4.89 15.44 12.31
N SER A 216 -5.92 16.11 12.85
CA SER A 216 -7.14 16.44 12.10
C SER A 216 -6.94 17.43 10.95
N GLU A 217 -5.85 18.18 10.97
CA GLU A 217 -5.48 19.15 9.94
C GLU A 217 -4.57 18.55 8.86
N GLY A 218 -4.34 17.23 8.91
CA GLY A 218 -3.46 16.54 7.97
C GLY A 218 -1.97 16.67 8.30
N GLY A 219 -1.62 17.19 9.48
CA GLY A 219 -0.26 17.13 9.97
C GLY A 219 0.13 15.69 10.28
N VAL A 220 1.28 15.25 9.76
CA VAL A 220 1.78 13.88 9.92
C VAL A 220 3.13 13.93 10.59
N THR A 221 3.25 13.24 11.72
CA THR A 221 4.52 13.03 12.41
C THR A 221 4.90 11.56 12.33
N ARG A 222 6.09 11.26 11.79
CA ARG A 222 6.65 9.90 11.82
C ARG A 222 7.61 9.78 13.00
N LEU A 223 7.43 8.73 13.79
CA LEU A 223 8.28 8.46 14.94
C LEU A 223 8.83 7.03 14.90
N SER A 224 10.03 6.86 15.43
CA SER A 224 10.62 5.57 15.76
C SER A 224 11.05 5.53 17.21
N ILE A 225 11.64 4.41 17.64
CA ILE A 225 12.25 4.27 18.97
C ILE A 225 13.29 5.35 19.27
N ARG A 226 13.89 5.96 18.23
CA ARG A 226 14.92 7.00 18.36
C ARG A 226 14.35 8.40 18.54
N GLY A 227 13.09 8.64 18.16
CA GLY A 227 12.46 9.95 18.20
C GLY A 227 11.65 10.26 16.96
N VAL A 228 11.34 11.55 16.79
CA VAL A 228 10.69 12.06 15.58
C VAL A 228 11.67 11.98 14.41
N GLU A 229 11.26 11.31 13.33
CA GLU A 229 12.07 11.16 12.12
C GLU A 229 11.66 12.15 11.03
N ALA A 230 10.37 12.43 10.92
CA ALA A 230 9.84 13.33 9.90
C ALA A 230 8.57 14.04 10.39
N ARG A 231 8.36 15.24 9.87
CA ARG A 231 7.10 15.98 9.98
C ARG A 231 6.70 16.46 8.60
N LEU A 232 5.47 16.18 8.24
CA LEU A 232 4.91 16.44 6.91
C LEU A 232 3.51 17.00 7.09
N ASN A 233 2.97 17.60 6.03
CA ASN A 233 1.58 17.99 5.99
C ASN A 233 0.98 17.42 4.72
N THR A 234 -0.08 16.62 4.86
CA THR A 234 -0.78 16.05 3.72
C THR A 234 -1.53 17.11 2.95
N GLY A 235 -1.93 18.20 3.62
CA GLY A 235 -2.83 19.27 3.17
C GLY A 235 -4.25 18.79 2.90
N SER A 236 -4.62 17.65 3.47
CA SER A 236 -5.97 17.09 3.48
C SER A 236 -6.44 16.92 4.91
N LYS A 237 -7.71 17.22 5.15
CA LYS A 237 -8.32 17.01 6.46
C LYS A 237 -8.53 15.52 6.69
N VAL A 238 -8.34 15.13 7.95
CA VAL A 238 -8.50 13.74 8.39
C VAL A 238 -9.53 13.73 9.50
N MET A 239 -10.40 12.72 9.49
CA MET A 239 -11.40 12.49 10.53
C MET A 239 -11.07 11.26 11.36
N LEU A 240 -11.62 11.24 12.58
CA LEU A 240 -11.59 10.04 13.40
C LEU A 240 -12.27 8.89 12.63
N GLY A 241 -11.57 7.77 12.51
CA GLY A 241 -12.01 6.59 11.77
C GLY A 241 -11.67 6.59 10.28
N ASP A 242 -11.01 7.64 9.76
CA ASP A 242 -10.45 7.57 8.40
C ASP A 242 -9.37 6.47 8.34
N PRO A 243 -9.43 5.57 7.34
CA PRO A 243 -8.42 4.53 7.18
C PRO A 243 -7.03 5.11 6.92
N CYS A 244 -6.05 4.59 7.64
CA CYS A 244 -4.66 4.98 7.53
C CYS A 244 -3.78 3.73 7.59
N PHE A 245 -2.96 3.54 6.57
CA PHE A 245 -2.18 2.33 6.36
C PHE A 245 -0.69 2.66 6.26
N ALA A 246 0.10 2.10 7.16
CA ALA A 246 1.55 2.16 7.06
C ALA A 246 2.02 1.03 6.13
N LEU A 247 2.70 1.38 5.04
CA LEU A 247 3.12 0.45 3.99
C LEU A 247 4.66 0.27 4.02
N PRO A 248 5.21 -0.78 3.35
CA PRO A 248 6.65 -0.95 3.21
C PRO A 248 7.35 0.29 2.63
N GLY A 249 8.65 0.40 2.90
CA GLY A 249 9.46 1.48 2.33
C GLY A 249 9.14 2.86 2.92
N ASP A 250 8.77 2.92 4.20
CA ASP A 250 8.48 4.18 4.89
C ASP A 250 7.34 4.98 4.23
N ARG A 251 6.29 4.27 3.80
CA ARG A 251 5.11 4.85 3.15
C ARG A 251 3.90 4.92 4.08
N LEU A 252 3.03 5.89 3.83
CA LEU A 252 1.74 6.06 4.50
C LEU A 252 0.66 6.32 3.47
N VAL A 253 -0.48 5.64 3.58
CA VAL A 253 -1.68 5.95 2.81
C VAL A 253 -2.81 6.36 3.75
N ILE A 254 -3.50 7.44 3.40
CA ILE A 254 -4.66 7.96 4.12
C ILE A 254 -5.84 8.06 3.16
N LEU A 255 -6.97 7.48 3.52
CA LEU A 255 -8.22 7.62 2.78
C LEU A 255 -9.12 8.62 3.50
N SER A 256 -9.18 9.87 3.02
CA SER A 256 -10.01 10.91 3.61
C SER A 256 -11.44 10.84 3.06
N ARG A 257 -12.40 10.54 3.94
CA ARG A 257 -13.82 10.49 3.57
C ARG A 257 -14.42 11.88 3.34
N ILE A 258 -13.92 12.90 4.04
CA ILE A 258 -14.42 14.28 3.91
C ILE A 258 -13.96 14.90 2.60
N ASP A 259 -12.66 14.81 2.33
CA ASP A 259 -12.10 15.45 1.15
C ASP A 259 -12.32 14.59 -0.11
N GLY A 260 -12.69 13.32 0.06
CA GLY A 260 -12.88 12.39 -1.04
C GLY A 260 -11.58 12.13 -1.78
N VAL A 261 -10.47 12.04 -1.06
CA VAL A 261 -9.13 11.86 -1.63
C VAL A 261 -8.38 10.73 -0.94
N VAL A 262 -7.53 10.07 -1.72
CA VAL A 262 -6.42 9.28 -1.21
C VAL A 262 -5.19 10.17 -1.14
N THR A 263 -4.48 10.13 -0.01
CA THR A 263 -3.16 10.74 0.13
C THR A 263 -2.12 9.66 0.39
N GLU A 264 -1.07 9.63 -0.43
CA GLU A 264 0.10 8.80 -0.21
C GLU A 264 1.25 9.69 0.22
N ILE A 265 2.00 9.25 1.23
CA ILE A 265 3.29 9.80 1.59
C ILE A 265 4.36 8.77 1.23
N SER A 266 5.28 9.15 0.34
CA SER A 266 6.49 8.40 0.00
C SER A 266 7.66 9.34 -0.12
N ASP A 267 8.85 8.92 0.31
CA ASP A 267 10.09 9.68 0.13
C ASP A 267 10.03 11.13 0.65
N GLY A 268 9.25 11.36 1.72
CA GLY A 268 9.06 12.67 2.34
C GLY A 268 8.16 13.63 1.54
N GLN A 269 7.44 13.14 0.53
CA GLN A 269 6.49 13.92 -0.25
C GLN A 269 5.08 13.35 -0.11
N ALA A 270 4.09 14.24 -0.10
CA ALA A 270 2.68 13.86 -0.10
C ALA A 270 2.09 14.06 -1.49
N SER A 271 1.51 13.00 -2.03
CA SER A 271 0.82 12.94 -3.31
C SER A 271 -0.65 12.65 -3.06
N ARG A 272 -1.55 13.20 -3.90
CA ARG A 272 -2.99 13.07 -3.69
C ARG A 272 -3.71 12.76 -4.99
N GLU A 273 -4.77 11.97 -4.88
CA GLU A 273 -5.70 11.70 -5.97
C GLU A 273 -7.13 11.73 -5.44
N ALA A 274 -8.05 12.20 -6.27
CA ALA A 274 -9.47 12.12 -5.96
C ALA A 274 -9.94 10.66 -5.99
N LEU A 275 -10.70 10.26 -4.98
CA LEU A 275 -11.41 9.00 -5.00
C LEU A 275 -12.54 9.10 -6.03
N GLN A 276 -12.71 8.05 -6.83
CA GLN A 276 -13.77 8.00 -7.82
C GLN A 276 -15.15 7.86 -7.17
N ASN A 277 -15.19 7.21 -6.00
CA ASN A 277 -16.39 6.95 -5.24
C ASN A 277 -16.14 7.21 -3.75
N SER A 278 -17.18 7.61 -3.02
CA SER A 278 -17.15 7.62 -1.56
C SER A 278 -17.19 6.20 -1.02
N PHE A 279 -16.71 6.01 0.21
CA PHE A 279 -16.70 4.70 0.86
C PHE A 279 -17.08 4.84 2.34
N THR A 280 -17.61 3.76 2.92
CA THR A 280 -17.97 3.68 4.36
C THR A 280 -16.92 2.95 5.17
N LEU A 281 -16.39 1.85 4.64
CA LEU A 281 -15.37 1.02 5.26
C LEU A 281 -14.22 0.80 4.28
N ALA A 282 -13.00 0.72 4.78
CA ALA A 282 -11.86 0.27 3.99
C ALA A 282 -10.94 -0.65 4.81
N ALA A 283 -10.31 -1.59 4.13
CA ALA A 283 -9.39 -2.54 4.73
C ALA A 283 -8.24 -2.86 3.75
N LEU A 284 -7.02 -2.93 4.28
CA LEU A 284 -5.84 -3.32 3.52
C LEU A 284 -5.70 -4.84 3.52
N LYS A 285 -5.42 -5.41 2.34
CA LYS A 285 -4.96 -6.77 2.14
C LYS A 285 -3.46 -6.75 1.85
N GLY A 286 -2.69 -7.49 2.65
CA GLY A 286 -1.24 -7.55 2.51
C GLY A 286 -0.58 -6.19 2.66
N VAL A 287 0.08 -5.71 1.59
CA VAL A 287 0.93 -4.51 1.65
C VAL A 287 0.57 -3.41 0.66
N ALA A 288 -0.41 -3.64 -0.21
CA ALA A 288 -0.70 -2.70 -1.30
C ALA A 288 -2.15 -2.66 -1.76
N GLU A 289 -2.94 -3.73 -1.57
CA GLU A 289 -4.31 -3.78 -2.06
C GLU A 289 -5.29 -3.30 -0.97
N VAL A 290 -6.22 -2.40 -1.33
CA VAL A 290 -7.26 -1.90 -0.45
C VAL A 290 -8.63 -2.24 -1.00
N TYR A 291 -9.49 -2.72 -0.11
CA TYR A 291 -10.90 -2.98 -0.37
C TYR A 291 -11.69 -1.85 0.28
N MET A 292 -12.60 -1.25 -0.49
CA MET A 292 -13.44 -0.13 -0.04
C MET A 292 -14.90 -0.49 -0.28
N ALA A 293 -15.69 -0.61 0.79
CA ALA A 293 -17.14 -0.72 0.67
C ALA A 293 -17.70 0.63 0.22
N ASP A 294 -18.28 0.67 -0.97
CA ASP A 294 -18.91 1.89 -1.50
C ASP A 294 -19.99 2.39 -0.54
N ALA A 295 -20.15 3.71 -0.44
CA ALA A 295 -21.12 4.33 0.46
C ALA A 295 -22.58 3.96 0.13
N SER A 296 -22.85 3.51 -1.10
CA SER A 296 -24.17 2.99 -1.47
C SER A 296 -24.38 1.50 -1.13
N GLU A 297 -23.34 0.83 -0.62
CA GLU A 297 -23.34 -0.61 -0.28
C GLU A 297 -23.80 -1.50 -1.45
N LYS A 298 -23.47 -1.08 -2.68
CA LYS A 298 -23.76 -1.84 -3.91
C LYS A 298 -22.55 -2.59 -4.43
N SER A 299 -21.36 -2.10 -4.13
CA SER A 299 -20.11 -2.69 -4.59
C SER A 299 -19.00 -2.55 -3.55
N ILE A 300 -18.01 -3.41 -3.69
CA ILE A 300 -16.71 -3.28 -3.03
C ILE A 300 -15.70 -2.95 -4.13
N LEU A 301 -15.07 -1.79 -3.99
CA LEU A 301 -14.03 -1.33 -4.91
C LEU A 301 -12.69 -1.87 -4.43
N VAL A 302 -11.94 -2.49 -5.34
CA VAL A 302 -10.58 -2.93 -5.06
C VAL A 302 -9.63 -1.99 -5.77
N ALA A 303 -8.67 -1.45 -5.03
CA ALA A 303 -7.61 -0.62 -5.56
C ALA A 303 -6.25 -1.08 -5.04
N SER A 304 -5.18 -0.75 -5.76
CA SER A 304 -3.81 -1.01 -5.36
C SER A 304 -3.03 0.29 -5.22
N PHE A 305 -2.10 0.31 -4.28
CA PHE A 305 -1.04 1.32 -4.13
C PHE A 305 0.33 0.78 -4.56
N SER A 306 0.37 -0.40 -5.18
CA SER A 306 1.63 -1.04 -5.55
C SER A 306 2.34 -0.22 -6.63
N ARG A 307 3.66 -0.09 -6.48
CA ARG A 307 4.54 0.63 -7.41
C ARG A 307 5.12 -0.35 -8.41
N GLN A 308 5.12 0.08 -9.67
CA GLN A 308 5.60 -0.75 -10.78
C GLN A 308 7.00 -1.35 -10.51
N PRO A 309 7.18 -2.67 -10.73
CA PRO A 309 8.47 -3.31 -10.58
C PRO A 309 9.46 -2.80 -11.64
N THR A 310 10.75 -2.86 -11.35
CA THR A 310 11.83 -2.44 -12.26
C THR A 310 12.74 -3.62 -12.61
N ILE A 311 13.05 -3.76 -13.91
CA ILE A 311 14.05 -4.71 -14.42
C ILE A 311 15.32 -3.94 -14.70
N TYR A 312 16.38 -4.15 -13.90
CA TYR A 312 17.63 -3.39 -14.02
C TYR A 312 18.57 -3.96 -15.07
N ASP A 313 18.84 -5.26 -14.95
CA ASP A 313 19.77 -6.00 -15.80
C ASP A 313 19.06 -7.28 -16.25
N ALA A 314 19.20 -7.62 -17.52
CA ALA A 314 18.78 -8.92 -18.02
C ALA A 314 19.71 -9.41 -19.12
N SER A 315 19.95 -10.72 -19.16
CA SER A 315 20.73 -11.37 -20.22
C SER A 315 20.12 -12.70 -20.59
N ALA A 316 20.25 -13.07 -21.86
CA ALA A 316 19.88 -14.38 -22.38
C ALA A 316 21.10 -15.01 -23.03
N THR A 317 21.31 -16.30 -22.84
CA THR A 317 22.44 -17.03 -23.41
C THR A 317 22.01 -18.45 -23.78
N PRO A 318 22.21 -18.88 -25.05
CA PRO A 318 21.98 -20.26 -25.44
C PRO A 318 22.88 -21.22 -24.63
N VAL A 319 22.32 -22.35 -24.19
CA VAL A 319 23.04 -23.36 -23.42
C VAL A 319 23.27 -24.60 -24.28
N GLY A 320 24.46 -25.18 -24.19
CA GLY A 320 24.79 -26.45 -24.83
C GLY A 320 24.65 -26.38 -26.36
N ASP A 321 23.78 -27.23 -26.92
CA ASP A 321 23.50 -27.32 -28.36
C ASP A 321 22.51 -26.26 -28.86
N GLY A 322 22.11 -25.32 -28.00
CA GLY A 322 21.18 -24.24 -28.33
C GLY A 322 19.71 -24.63 -28.26
N GLY A 323 19.36 -25.81 -27.72
CA GLY A 323 17.97 -26.22 -27.49
C GLY A 323 17.29 -25.52 -26.30
N VAL A 324 18.08 -24.85 -25.46
CA VAL A 324 17.65 -24.11 -24.28
C VAL A 324 18.35 -22.75 -24.25
N ILE A 325 17.65 -21.72 -23.80
CA ILE A 325 18.18 -20.39 -23.56
C ILE A 325 18.10 -20.11 -22.05
N ARG A 326 19.24 -19.93 -21.40
CA ARG A 326 19.28 -19.47 -20.01
C ARG A 326 19.07 -17.98 -19.97
N VAL A 327 18.07 -17.55 -19.22
CA VAL A 327 17.76 -16.14 -19.00
C VAL A 327 18.00 -15.80 -17.54
N THR A 328 18.68 -14.69 -17.31
CA THR A 328 18.92 -14.13 -15.98
C THR A 328 18.46 -12.69 -15.92
N ALA A 329 17.87 -12.28 -14.81
CA ALA A 329 17.41 -10.91 -14.62
C ALA A 329 17.53 -10.45 -13.16
N ARG A 330 17.85 -9.17 -12.96
CA ARG A 330 17.68 -8.49 -11.68
C ARG A 330 16.39 -7.69 -11.72
N VAL A 331 15.44 -8.10 -10.89
CA VAL A 331 14.13 -7.47 -10.77
C VAL A 331 14.03 -6.93 -9.36
N SER A 332 13.70 -5.65 -9.23
CA SER A 332 13.36 -5.05 -7.95
C SER A 332 11.90 -4.64 -7.97
N ASP A 333 11.25 -4.96 -6.88
CA ASP A 333 9.90 -4.52 -6.60
C ASP A 333 9.96 -3.65 -5.34
N PRO A 334 9.67 -2.34 -5.45
CA PRO A 334 9.77 -1.40 -4.34
C PRO A 334 8.92 -1.79 -3.12
N ASP A 335 7.83 -2.52 -3.33
CA ASP A 335 6.86 -2.84 -2.29
C ASP A 335 6.97 -4.30 -1.81
N GLY A 336 7.68 -5.14 -2.55
CA GLY A 336 7.95 -6.53 -2.20
C GLY A 336 6.71 -7.44 -2.31
N ASP A 337 5.81 -7.09 -3.23
CA ASP A 337 4.53 -7.73 -3.52
C ASP A 337 4.42 -8.24 -4.98
N LEU A 338 5.52 -8.70 -5.58
CA LEU A 338 5.49 -9.39 -6.88
C LEU A 338 4.37 -10.44 -6.96
N ALA A 339 3.61 -10.40 -8.05
CA ALA A 339 2.52 -11.32 -8.30
C ALA A 339 3.00 -12.77 -8.43
N GLU A 340 2.16 -13.71 -8.03
CA GLU A 340 2.45 -15.14 -8.17
C GLU A 340 2.79 -15.50 -9.64
N GLY A 341 3.83 -16.30 -9.84
CA GLY A 341 4.33 -16.66 -11.18
C GLY A 341 5.26 -15.63 -11.82
N TYR A 342 5.52 -14.50 -11.17
CA TYR A 342 6.49 -13.49 -11.61
C TYR A 342 7.75 -13.47 -10.72
N PRO A 343 8.90 -13.00 -11.25
CA PRO A 343 9.14 -12.67 -12.65
C PRO A 343 9.19 -13.92 -13.53
N ARG A 344 8.90 -13.73 -14.83
CA ARG A 344 8.88 -14.82 -15.81
C ARG A 344 9.59 -14.42 -17.10
N VAL A 345 10.12 -15.42 -17.79
CA VAL A 345 10.65 -15.28 -19.14
C VAL A 345 9.58 -15.70 -20.16
N VAL A 346 9.47 -14.95 -21.24
CA VAL A 346 8.54 -15.22 -22.35
C VAL A 346 9.31 -15.25 -23.67
N GLY A 347 9.27 -16.39 -24.36
CA GLY A 347 9.74 -16.54 -25.74
C GLY A 347 8.57 -16.40 -26.72
N VAL A 348 8.71 -15.56 -27.73
CA VAL A 348 7.70 -15.34 -28.78
C VAL A 348 8.31 -15.63 -30.14
N LEU A 349 7.72 -16.56 -30.89
CA LEU A 349 8.12 -16.94 -32.25
C LEU A 349 6.87 -17.03 -33.14
N GLY A 350 6.61 -15.99 -33.93
CA GLY A 350 5.34 -15.90 -34.67
C GLY A 350 4.15 -15.88 -33.70
N THR A 351 3.30 -16.91 -33.75
CA THR A 351 2.17 -17.12 -32.82
C THR A 351 2.53 -18.02 -31.64
N ASP A 352 3.67 -18.71 -31.69
CA ASP A 352 4.09 -19.63 -30.63
C ASP A 352 4.64 -18.83 -29.45
N THR A 353 4.14 -19.12 -28.24
CA THR A 353 4.58 -18.49 -27.00
C THR A 353 5.04 -19.57 -26.02
N SER A 354 6.22 -19.39 -25.44
CA SER A 354 6.78 -20.23 -24.36
C SER A 354 6.99 -19.37 -23.13
N ILE A 355 6.49 -19.83 -21.98
CA ILE A 355 6.54 -19.07 -20.71
C ILE A 355 7.19 -19.95 -19.66
N GLN A 356 8.16 -19.39 -18.93
CA GLN A 356 8.79 -20.07 -17.81
C GLN A 356 8.93 -19.11 -16.62
N GLN A 357 8.48 -19.53 -15.44
CA GLN A 357 8.70 -18.76 -14.21
C GLN A 357 10.19 -18.79 -13.85
N MET A 358 10.71 -17.66 -13.37
CA MET A 358 12.10 -17.56 -12.94
C MET A 358 12.23 -17.89 -11.45
N SER A 359 13.33 -18.53 -11.08
CA SER A 359 13.69 -18.83 -9.69
C SER A 359 14.76 -17.86 -9.21
N LEU A 360 14.62 -17.35 -7.98
CA LEU A 360 15.59 -16.46 -7.38
C LEU A 360 16.80 -17.26 -6.85
N VAL A 361 18.01 -16.93 -7.31
CA VAL A 361 19.28 -17.48 -6.83
C VAL A 361 20.19 -16.32 -6.42
N GLY A 362 20.30 -16.08 -5.11
CA GLY A 362 20.95 -14.87 -4.60
C GLY A 362 20.11 -13.63 -4.88
N ASP A 363 20.67 -12.68 -5.64
CA ASP A 363 20.03 -11.44 -6.08
C ASP A 363 19.56 -11.48 -7.55
N VAL A 364 19.67 -12.64 -8.21
CA VAL A 364 19.39 -12.80 -9.64
C VAL A 364 18.32 -13.87 -9.85
N TYR A 365 17.28 -13.51 -10.59
CA TYR A 365 16.29 -14.46 -11.10
C TYR A 365 16.86 -15.20 -12.30
N SER A 366 16.64 -16.51 -12.39
CA SER A 366 17.06 -17.34 -13.52
C SER A 366 15.99 -18.32 -13.98
N ALA A 367 15.90 -18.54 -15.29
CA ALA A 367 15.08 -19.57 -15.91
C ALA A 367 15.76 -20.14 -17.16
N ASP A 368 15.47 -21.39 -17.46
CA ASP A 368 15.85 -22.05 -18.71
C ASP A 368 14.62 -22.14 -19.62
N LEU A 369 14.65 -21.41 -20.74
CA LEU A 369 13.58 -21.34 -21.72
C LEU A 369 13.85 -22.33 -22.85
N ALA A 370 12.96 -23.30 -23.06
CA ALA A 370 13.06 -24.22 -24.19
C ALA A 370 12.84 -23.50 -25.53
N VAL A 371 13.63 -23.86 -26.55
CA VAL A 371 13.50 -23.28 -27.89
C VAL A 371 12.41 -24.01 -28.67
N PRO A 372 11.39 -23.30 -29.21
CA PRO A 372 10.34 -23.93 -30.01
C PRO A 372 10.89 -24.58 -31.28
N LYS A 373 10.24 -25.67 -31.74
CA LYS A 373 10.67 -26.42 -32.93
C LYS A 373 10.47 -25.66 -34.25
N SER A 374 9.60 -24.65 -34.25
CA SER A 374 9.29 -23.80 -35.40
C SER A 374 10.51 -22.97 -35.83
N GLU A 375 10.47 -22.44 -37.05
CA GLU A 375 11.56 -21.64 -37.61
C GLU A 375 11.25 -20.14 -37.58
N GLY A 376 12.28 -19.31 -37.37
CA GLY A 376 12.16 -17.85 -37.46
C GLY A 376 12.94 -17.11 -36.38
N VAL A 377 12.46 -15.91 -36.03
CA VAL A 377 13.08 -15.07 -34.99
C VAL A 377 12.35 -15.26 -33.67
N LEU A 378 13.00 -15.92 -32.71
CA LEU A 378 12.54 -16.03 -31.34
C LEU A 378 12.94 -14.76 -30.57
N LYS A 379 11.95 -13.99 -30.14
CA LYS A 379 12.16 -12.84 -29.23
C LYS A 379 12.00 -13.29 -27.79
N VAL A 380 12.95 -12.93 -26.94
CA VAL A 380 13.00 -13.32 -25.53
C VAL A 380 12.77 -12.09 -24.67
N TYR A 381 11.75 -12.16 -23.82
CA TYR A 381 11.36 -11.09 -22.89
C TYR A 381 11.49 -11.56 -21.45
N VAL A 382 11.81 -10.62 -20.56
CA VAL A 382 11.57 -10.76 -19.12
C VAL A 382 10.37 -9.88 -18.77
N GLN A 383 9.44 -10.44 -18.01
CA GLN A 383 8.28 -9.75 -17.47
C GLN A 383 8.31 -9.82 -15.94
N ALA A 384 8.01 -8.71 -15.29
CA ALA A 384 7.76 -8.60 -13.87
C ALA A 384 6.39 -7.94 -13.67
N MET A 385 5.60 -8.41 -12.72
CA MET A 385 4.29 -7.85 -12.40
C MET A 385 4.12 -7.85 -10.89
N ASP A 386 3.61 -6.76 -10.34
CA ASP A 386 3.26 -6.66 -8.92
C ASP A 386 1.81 -7.10 -8.65
N ALA A 387 1.43 -7.18 -7.37
CA ALA A 387 0.08 -7.52 -6.95
C ALA A 387 -0.98 -6.50 -7.42
N GLY A 388 -0.59 -5.26 -7.72
CA GLY A 388 -1.44 -4.24 -8.33
C GLY A 388 -1.66 -4.40 -9.84
N GLY A 389 -0.98 -5.36 -10.47
CA GLY A 389 -1.03 -5.59 -11.90
C GLY A 389 -0.23 -4.58 -12.72
N ASN A 390 0.73 -3.86 -12.14
CA ASN A 390 1.66 -3.07 -12.93
C ASN A 390 2.73 -4.00 -13.52
N GLU A 391 2.87 -3.98 -14.84
CA GLU A 391 3.81 -4.85 -15.56
C GLU A 391 5.03 -4.06 -16.03
N ALA A 392 6.23 -4.56 -15.76
CA ALA A 392 7.45 -4.18 -16.46
C ALA A 392 7.87 -5.29 -17.41
N ARG A 393 8.19 -4.91 -18.66
CA ARG A 393 8.60 -5.84 -19.72
C ARG A 393 9.84 -5.34 -20.41
N LEU A 394 10.83 -6.22 -20.59
CA LEU A 394 12.10 -5.94 -21.25
C LEU A 394 12.40 -7.00 -22.31
N GLU A 395 12.67 -6.59 -23.56
CA GLU A 395 13.24 -7.48 -24.57
C GLU A 395 14.72 -7.68 -24.26
N VAL A 396 15.13 -8.93 -24.01
CA VAL A 396 16.48 -9.28 -23.55
C VAL A 396 17.35 -9.76 -24.70
N ALA A 397 16.76 -10.48 -25.66
CA ALA A 397 17.46 -10.95 -26.85
C ALA A 397 16.49 -11.30 -27.98
N SER A 398 17.04 -11.38 -29.19
CA SER A 398 16.40 -11.98 -30.35
C SER A 398 17.34 -13.02 -30.94
N TYR A 399 16.84 -14.22 -31.24
CA TYR A 399 17.61 -15.34 -31.79
C TYR A 399 16.98 -15.84 -33.09
N GLN A 400 17.81 -16.20 -34.06
CA GLN A 400 17.37 -17.04 -35.17
C GLN A 400 17.28 -18.48 -34.67
N VAL A 401 16.16 -19.15 -34.94
CA VAL A 401 15.91 -20.52 -34.52
C VAL A 401 15.44 -21.38 -35.68
N SER A 402 15.87 -22.65 -35.69
CA SER A 402 15.41 -23.68 -36.61
C SER A 402 15.50 -25.05 -35.94
N GLY A 403 14.48 -25.88 -36.13
CA GLY A 403 14.46 -27.26 -35.64
C GLY A 403 14.59 -27.39 -34.11
N GLY A 404 14.16 -26.38 -33.34
CA GLY A 404 14.25 -26.41 -31.88
C GLY A 404 15.61 -25.98 -31.34
N ARG A 405 16.43 -25.29 -32.13
CA ARG A 405 17.76 -24.81 -31.72
C ARG A 405 18.00 -23.37 -32.15
N VAL A 406 18.78 -22.64 -31.36
CA VAL A 406 19.35 -21.35 -31.75
C VAL A 406 20.43 -21.55 -32.81
N THR A 407 20.26 -20.91 -33.97
CA THR A 407 21.21 -20.97 -35.10
C THR A 407 22.00 -19.68 -35.27
N GLY A 408 21.60 -18.57 -34.62
CA GLY A 408 22.32 -17.31 -34.64
C GLY A 408 21.66 -16.22 -33.79
N VAL A 409 22.34 -15.08 -33.65
CA VAL A 409 21.77 -13.88 -33.02
C VAL A 409 20.90 -13.17 -34.05
N GLY A 410 19.64 -12.89 -33.70
CA GLY A 410 18.70 -12.14 -34.54
C GLY A 410 19.07 -10.65 -34.62
N PRO A 411 18.48 -9.90 -35.57
CA PRO A 411 18.68 -8.46 -35.63
C PRO A 411 18.21 -7.84 -34.30
N ALA A 412 19.10 -7.08 -33.65
CA ALA A 412 18.75 -6.35 -32.44
C ALA A 412 17.64 -5.35 -32.79
N THR A 413 16.43 -5.58 -32.30
CA THR A 413 15.43 -4.52 -32.30
C THR A 413 15.96 -3.46 -31.34
N ALA A 414 16.28 -2.26 -31.84
CA ALA A 414 16.66 -1.14 -30.98
C ALA A 414 15.54 -0.97 -29.94
N THR A 415 15.86 -1.21 -28.68
CA THR A 415 14.91 -1.09 -27.57
C THR A 415 14.34 0.32 -27.61
N PRO A 416 13.03 0.51 -27.77
CA PRO A 416 12.43 1.78 -27.39
C PRO A 416 12.77 2.00 -25.91
N PRO A 417 12.99 3.24 -25.45
CA PRO A 417 13.05 3.51 -24.01
C PRO A 417 11.81 2.89 -23.34
N PRO A 418 11.92 2.44 -22.08
CA PRO A 418 10.85 1.71 -21.39
C PRO A 418 9.53 2.39 -21.69
N SER A 419 8.63 1.65 -22.34
CA SER A 419 7.28 2.13 -22.56
C SER A 419 6.69 2.31 -21.18
N GLN A 420 6.65 3.57 -20.71
CA GLN A 420 5.71 3.98 -19.69
C GLN A 420 4.38 3.38 -20.14
N GLY A 421 3.83 2.47 -19.33
CA GLY A 421 2.54 1.85 -19.62
C GLY A 421 1.61 2.97 -20.05
N THR A 422 0.82 2.73 -21.10
CA THR A 422 -0.16 3.71 -21.57
C THR A 422 -1.11 4.02 -20.42
N SER A 423 -0.74 5.00 -19.60
CA SER A 423 -1.65 5.82 -18.82
C SER A 423 -2.63 6.33 -19.85
N ASN A 424 -3.90 5.94 -19.72
CA ASN A 424 -4.99 6.43 -20.52
C ASN A 424 -4.74 7.91 -20.87
N LEU A 425 -4.40 8.21 -22.13
CA LEU A 425 -4.03 9.56 -22.55
C LEU A 425 -5.14 10.58 -22.26
N SER A 426 -6.37 10.10 -22.01
CA SER A 426 -7.51 10.89 -21.54
C SER A 426 -7.30 11.57 -20.18
N SER A 427 -6.43 11.08 -19.29
CA SER A 427 -6.12 11.76 -18.01
C SER A 427 -4.96 12.76 -18.11
N LEU A 428 -4.13 12.69 -19.17
CA LEU A 428 -3.04 13.65 -19.42
C LEU A 428 -3.48 14.87 -20.23
N PHE A 429 -4.59 14.81 -20.95
CA PHE A 429 -5.14 15.95 -21.69
C PHE A 429 -5.40 17.20 -20.83
N PRO A 430 -6.04 17.12 -19.64
CA PRO A 430 -6.23 18.31 -18.81
C PRO A 430 -4.90 18.91 -18.32
N PHE A 431 -3.93 18.08 -17.91
CA PHE A 431 -2.61 18.56 -17.46
C PHE A 431 -1.77 19.19 -18.58
N ALA A 432 -1.78 18.61 -19.78
CA ALA A 432 -1.06 19.18 -20.93
C ALA A 432 -1.66 20.54 -21.35
N VAL A 433 -2.98 20.67 -21.30
CA VAL A 433 -3.68 21.93 -21.58
C VAL A 433 -3.39 22.98 -20.50
N GLU A 434 -3.46 22.61 -19.22
CA GLU A 434 -3.13 23.51 -18.10
C GLU A 434 -1.67 23.98 -18.13
N MET A 435 -0.73 23.09 -18.41
CA MET A 435 0.69 23.44 -18.54
C MET A 435 0.94 24.35 -19.75
N THR A 436 0.22 24.14 -20.85
CA THR A 436 0.28 25.03 -22.02
C THR A 436 -0.25 26.42 -21.67
N PHE A 437 -1.37 26.51 -20.95
CA PHE A 437 -1.91 27.79 -20.47
C PHE A 437 -0.97 28.47 -19.48
N PHE A 438 -0.32 27.72 -18.58
CA PHE A 438 0.64 28.27 -17.63
C PHE A 438 1.88 28.84 -18.34
N ILE A 439 2.43 28.12 -19.32
CA ILE A 439 3.55 28.61 -20.13
C ILE A 439 3.14 29.87 -20.91
N ILE A 440 1.95 29.90 -21.51
CA ILE A 440 1.44 31.09 -22.21
C ILE A 440 1.29 32.26 -21.22
N LEU A 441 0.73 32.03 -20.03
CA LEU A 441 0.55 33.06 -19.01
C LEU A 441 1.89 33.66 -18.55
N VAL A 442 2.88 32.81 -18.25
CA VAL A 442 4.23 33.24 -17.87
C VAL A 442 4.89 34.02 -19.01
N THR A 443 4.74 33.55 -20.25
CA THR A 443 5.29 34.22 -21.43
C THR A 443 4.66 35.61 -21.62
N VAL A 444 3.34 35.73 -21.47
CA VAL A 444 2.61 37.01 -21.54
C VAL A 444 3.06 37.95 -20.42
N LEU A 445 3.17 37.46 -19.18
CA LEU A 445 3.65 38.25 -18.04
C LEU A 445 5.07 38.80 -18.27
N VAL A 446 5.97 37.97 -18.79
CA VAL A 446 7.34 38.37 -19.14
C VAL A 446 7.34 39.44 -20.24
N VAL A 447 6.54 39.26 -21.29
CA VAL A 447 6.43 40.24 -22.39
C VAL A 447 5.86 41.57 -21.89
N VAL A 448 4.83 41.55 -21.03
CA VAL A 448 4.22 42.75 -20.43
C VAL A 448 5.22 43.47 -19.52
N TRP A 449 5.98 42.72 -18.71
CA TRP A 449 6.99 43.27 -17.82
C TRP A 449 8.13 43.93 -18.61
N LEU A 450 8.63 43.27 -19.66
CA LEU A 450 9.63 43.83 -20.57
C LEU A 450 9.11 45.04 -21.35
N GLY A 451 7.84 45.05 -21.73
CA GLY A 451 7.18 46.20 -22.37
C GLY A 451 7.07 47.41 -21.44
N ARG A 452 6.72 47.20 -20.17
CA ARG A 452 6.66 48.26 -19.15
C ARG A 452 8.05 48.82 -18.81
N SER A 453 9.07 47.97 -18.69
CA SER A 453 10.44 48.43 -18.39
C SER A 453 11.02 49.30 -19.52
N ARG A 454 10.68 49.00 -20.78
CA ARG A 454 11.07 49.81 -21.94
C ARG A 454 10.36 51.18 -21.99
N ARG A 455 9.07 51.25 -21.61
CA ARG A 455 8.35 52.53 -21.53
C ARG A 455 8.84 53.43 -20.39
N GLY A 456 9.23 52.85 -19.26
CA GLY A 456 9.84 53.61 -18.15
C GLY A 456 11.17 54.29 -18.51
N ARG A 457 11.98 53.66 -19.38
CA ARG A 457 13.25 54.25 -19.85
C ARG A 457 13.08 55.37 -20.87
N ARG A 458 12.00 55.41 -21.64
CA ARG A 458 11.73 56.50 -22.61
C ARG A 458 11.20 57.79 -21.98
N ARG A 459 10.66 57.75 -20.75
CA ARG A 459 10.24 58.96 -20.00
C ARG A 459 11.36 59.61 -19.19
N ARG A 460 12.56 59.02 -19.17
CA ARG A 460 13.74 59.54 -18.47
C ARG A 460 14.86 59.98 -19.43
N ARG A 461 14.53 60.22 -20.70
CA ARG A 461 15.38 60.90 -21.66
C ARG A 461 14.69 62.16 -22.15
#